data_AF-A0A9P5XIA8-F1
#
_entry.id   AF-A0A9P5XIA8-F1
#
_cell.length_a   1.000
_cell.length_b   1.000
_cell.length_c   1.000
_cell.angle_alpha   90.00
_cell.angle_beta   90.00
_cell.angle_gamma   90.00
#
_symmetry.space_group_name_H-M   'P 1'
#
loop_
_entity.id
_entity.type
_entity.pdbx_description
1 polymer ?
#
loop_
_entity_poly.entity_id
_entity_poly.type
_entity_poly.pdbx_seq_one_letter_code
_entity_poly.pdbx_strand_id
1 'polypeptide(L)'
;MSKLDFKVAVKQEEERLRRLHPTPSDIPGCLSLFDNYLSCSVIRSQIKSIYRYGERPECSPKFEEFKFCMTLKSLHPEERRDAWIRRRAEWWAHRRLKNSSEDIWDIREQPLQSFPQPITDEMMNTGTVD
;
A
#
# COMPACT_ATOMS: atom_id res chain seq x y z
N MET A 1 20.61 5.12 -7.72
CA MET A 1 20.21 5.26 -6.30
C MET A 1 20.69 4.03 -5.52
N SER A 2 21.26 4.20 -4.32
CA SER A 2 21.76 3.06 -3.52
C SER A 2 20.59 2.16 -3.13
N LYS A 3 20.66 0.87 -3.45
CA LYS A 3 19.69 -0.13 -2.96
C LYS A 3 19.71 -0.09 -1.43
N LEU A 4 18.67 0.49 -0.83
CA LEU A 4 18.49 0.48 0.62
C LEU A 4 18.52 -0.96 1.10
N ASP A 5 19.33 -1.25 2.12
CA ASP A 5 19.34 -2.58 2.73
C ASP A 5 17.98 -2.85 3.38
N PHE A 6 17.44 -4.05 3.16
CA PHE A 6 16.13 -4.46 3.67
C PHE A 6 16.06 -4.33 5.20
N LYS A 7 17.14 -4.69 5.91
CA LYS A 7 17.20 -4.58 7.37
C LYS A 7 17.07 -3.13 7.84
N VAL A 8 17.70 -2.19 7.12
CA VAL A 8 17.60 -0.76 7.42
C VAL A 8 16.18 -0.26 7.17
N ALA A 9 15.56 -0.66 6.06
CA ALA A 9 14.18 -0.31 5.74
C ALA A 9 13.19 -0.82 6.81
N VAL A 10 13.34 -2.07 7.27
CA VAL A 10 12.52 -2.64 8.35
C VAL A 10 12.66 -1.84 9.63
N LYS A 11 13.89 -1.50 10.06
CA LYS A 11 14.12 -0.71 11.27
C LYS A 11 13.46 0.67 11.19
N GLN A 12 13.58 1.35 10.05
CA GLN A 12 12.93 2.65 9.82
C GLN A 12 11.40 2.54 9.90
N GLU A 13 10.81 1.50 9.29
CA GLU A 13 9.37 1.27 9.34
C GLU A 13 8.88 0.91 10.75
N GLU A 14 9.65 0.12 11.49
CA GLU A 14 9.34 -0.19 12.88
C GLU A 14 9.33 1.07 13.76
N GLU A 15 10.35 1.92 13.66
CA GLU A 15 10.41 3.20 14.38
C GLU A 15 9.22 4.11 14.03
N ARG A 16 8.86 4.18 12.74
CA ARG A 16 7.70 4.94 12.26
C ARG A 16 6.39 4.38 12.83
N LEU A 17 6.20 3.07 12.79
CA LEU A 17 4.99 2.41 13.28
C LEU A 17 4.85 2.51 14.80
N ARG A 18 5.94 2.42 15.55
CA ARG A 18 5.95 2.63 17.01
C ARG A 18 5.48 4.04 17.39
N ARG A 19 5.83 5.07 16.60
CA ARG A 19 5.35 6.45 16.78
C ARG A 19 3.87 6.61 16.43
N LEU A 20 3.39 5.92 15.38
CA LEU A 20 1.99 6.01 14.94
C LEU A 20 1.02 5.22 15.82
N HIS A 21 1.47 4.10 16.39
CA HIS A 21 0.67 3.24 17.26
C HIS A 21 1.34 3.15 18.62
N PRO A 22 1.26 4.20 19.48
CA PRO A 22 1.92 4.21 20.78
C PRO A 22 1.33 3.20 21.77
N THR A 23 0.04 2.87 21.67
CA THR A 23 -0.65 2.03 22.65
C THR A 23 -1.16 0.72 22.03
N PRO A 24 -1.41 -0.34 22.84
CA PRO A 24 -1.99 -1.59 22.34
C PRO A 24 -3.39 -1.45 21.75
N SER A 25 -4.15 -0.42 22.13
CA SER A 25 -5.49 -0.17 21.59
C SER A 25 -5.48 0.40 20.16
N ASP A 26 -4.34 0.92 19.70
CA ASP A 26 -4.21 1.50 18.35
C ASP A 26 -4.10 0.43 17.24
N ILE A 27 -4.04 -0.85 17.63
CA ILE A 27 -3.89 -1.98 16.72
C ILE A 27 -5.24 -2.63 16.46
N PRO A 28 -5.54 -3.03 15.21
CA PRO A 28 -6.82 -3.65 14.88
C PRO A 28 -7.03 -4.95 15.65
N GLY A 29 -8.23 -5.10 16.24
CA GLY A 29 -8.65 -6.34 16.86
C GLY A 29 -8.94 -7.44 15.83
N CYS A 30 -8.91 -8.71 16.24
CA CYS A 30 -9.05 -9.83 15.30
C CYS A 30 -10.40 -9.86 14.57
N LEU A 31 -11.49 -9.41 15.23
CA LEU A 31 -12.80 -9.28 14.57
C LEU A 31 -12.78 -8.25 13.45
N SER A 32 -12.13 -7.09 13.67
CA SER A 32 -11.98 -6.08 12.62
C SER A 32 -11.18 -6.60 11.41
N LEU A 33 -10.16 -7.43 11.65
CA LEU A 33 -9.40 -8.08 10.57
C LEU A 33 -10.22 -9.14 9.83
N PHE A 34 -11.11 -9.84 10.54
CA PHE A 34 -12.05 -10.76 9.94
C PHE A 34 -13.10 -10.05 9.06
N ASP A 35 -13.67 -8.94 9.54
CA ASP A 35 -14.59 -8.11 8.76
C ASP A 35 -13.91 -7.55 7.51
N ASN A 36 -12.64 -7.14 7.63
CA ASN A 36 -11.83 -6.73 6.48
C ASN A 36 -11.66 -7.86 5.47
N TYR A 37 -11.43 -9.10 5.92
CA TYR A 37 -11.38 -10.27 5.04
C TYR A 37 -12.74 -10.53 4.36
N LEU A 38 -13.85 -10.52 5.12
CA LEU A 38 -15.19 -10.74 4.55
C LEU A 38 -15.57 -9.67 3.54
N SER A 39 -15.24 -8.40 3.80
CA SER A 39 -15.49 -7.30 2.87
C SER A 39 -14.79 -7.51 1.53
N CYS A 40 -13.64 -8.20 1.51
CA CYS A 40 -12.98 -8.65 0.29
C CYS A 40 -13.66 -9.91 -0.26
N SER A 41 -13.88 -10.96 0.53
CA SER A 41 -14.34 -12.25 -0.01
C SER A 41 -15.76 -12.27 -0.57
N VAL A 42 -16.63 -11.33 -0.17
CA VAL A 42 -18.02 -11.28 -0.62
C VAL A 42 -18.13 -10.86 -2.09
N ILE A 43 -18.88 -11.62 -2.89
CA ILE A 43 -19.02 -11.42 -4.35
C ILE A 43 -19.48 -10.01 -4.73
N ARG A 44 -20.34 -9.38 -3.92
CA ARG A 44 -20.88 -8.04 -4.20
C ARG A 44 -19.79 -6.97 -4.27
N SER A 45 -18.75 -7.04 -3.45
CA SER A 45 -17.64 -6.08 -3.51
C SER A 45 -16.72 -6.34 -4.71
N GLN A 46 -16.85 -7.50 -5.36
CA GLN A 46 -15.97 -7.95 -6.43
C GLN A 46 -16.41 -7.69 -7.86
N ILE A 47 -17.65 -7.27 -8.05
CA ILE A 47 -18.18 -6.95 -9.39
C ILE A 47 -17.32 -5.87 -10.08
N LYS A 48 -16.85 -4.86 -9.35
CA LYS A 48 -16.01 -3.79 -9.91
C LYS A 48 -14.63 -4.29 -10.34
N SER A 49 -14.02 -5.17 -9.55
CA SER A 49 -12.70 -5.75 -9.89
C SER A 49 -12.81 -6.63 -11.13
N ILE A 50 -13.83 -7.48 -11.17
CA ILE A 50 -14.10 -8.36 -12.32
C ILE A 50 -14.36 -7.51 -13.58
N TYR A 51 -15.16 -6.44 -13.48
CA TYR A 51 -15.42 -5.57 -14.62
C TYR A 51 -14.16 -4.83 -15.12
N ARG A 52 -13.30 -4.34 -14.22
CA ARG A 52 -12.12 -3.54 -14.59
C ARG A 52 -10.93 -4.39 -15.03
N TYR A 53 -10.68 -5.52 -14.37
CA TYR A 53 -9.47 -6.30 -14.52
C TYR A 53 -9.72 -7.73 -15.03
N GLY A 54 -10.97 -8.17 -15.12
CA GLY A 54 -11.33 -9.52 -15.56
C GLY A 54 -11.11 -10.61 -14.51
N GLU A 55 -10.60 -10.26 -13.32
CA GLU A 55 -10.26 -11.20 -12.26
C GLU A 55 -10.83 -10.80 -10.90
N ARG A 56 -11.01 -11.81 -10.05
CA ARG A 56 -11.29 -11.59 -8.62
C ARG A 56 -9.98 -11.17 -7.96
N PRO A 57 -10.00 -10.17 -7.07
CA PRO A 57 -8.80 -9.77 -6.38
C PRO A 57 -8.40 -10.83 -5.36
N GLU A 58 -7.11 -10.79 -5.05
CA GLU A 58 -6.50 -11.68 -4.08
C GLU A 58 -6.85 -11.25 -2.65
N CYS A 59 -7.77 -11.98 -2.00
CA CYS A 59 -8.15 -11.74 -0.60
C CYS A 59 -7.28 -12.52 0.41
N SER A 60 -6.39 -13.41 -0.05
CA SER A 60 -5.54 -14.25 0.81
C SER A 60 -4.72 -13.45 1.82
N PRO A 61 -4.07 -12.31 1.48
CA PRO A 61 -3.28 -11.54 2.45
C PRO A 61 -4.11 -11.03 3.63
N LYS A 62 -5.39 -10.71 3.43
CA LYS A 62 -6.30 -10.26 4.50
C LYS A 62 -6.65 -11.40 5.45
N PHE A 63 -6.81 -12.61 4.90
CA PHE A 63 -7.01 -13.80 5.71
C PHE A 63 -5.76 -14.16 6.54
N GLU A 64 -4.56 -13.98 5.98
CA GLU A 64 -3.31 -14.17 6.73
C GLU A 64 -3.14 -13.18 7.88
N GLU A 65 -3.60 -11.93 7.72
CA GLU A 65 -3.64 -10.93 8.81
C GLU A 65 -4.56 -11.42 9.94
N PHE A 66 -5.74 -11.95 9.62
CA PHE A 66 -6.67 -12.52 10.60
C PHE A 66 -6.08 -13.73 11.33
N LYS A 67 -5.54 -14.71 10.59
CA LYS A 67 -4.91 -15.90 11.18
C LYS A 67 -3.78 -15.53 12.12
N PHE A 68 -2.94 -14.57 11.74
CA PHE A 68 -1.88 -14.08 12.59
C PHE A 68 -2.41 -13.47 13.89
N CYS A 69 -3.44 -12.63 13.81
CA CYS A 69 -4.06 -12.08 15.02
C CYS A 69 -4.54 -13.18 15.97
N MET A 70 -5.14 -14.24 15.42
CA MET A 70 -5.58 -15.40 16.22
C MET A 70 -4.41 -16.12 16.89
N THR A 71 -3.26 -16.25 16.23
CA THR A 71 -2.05 -16.85 16.84
C THR A 71 -1.48 -16.03 18.00
N LEU A 72 -1.70 -14.71 18.02
CA LEU A 72 -1.19 -13.82 19.05
C LEU A 72 -2.14 -13.69 20.27
N LYS A 73 -3.32 -14.31 20.26
CA LYS A 73 -4.37 -14.09 21.26
C LYS A 73 -3.94 -14.40 22.71
N SER A 74 -3.01 -15.33 22.89
CA SER A 74 -2.49 -15.74 24.20
C SER A 74 -1.42 -14.81 24.78
N LEU A 75 -0.88 -13.87 23.99
CA LEU A 75 0.21 -12.99 24.41
C LEU A 75 -0.32 -11.75 25.15
N HIS A 76 0.57 -11.14 25.94
CA HIS A 76 0.26 -9.88 26.62
C HIS A 76 -0.06 -8.77 25.60
N PRO A 77 -0.97 -7.81 25.87
CA PRO A 77 -1.31 -6.73 24.94
C PRO A 77 -0.11 -5.99 24.32
N GLU A 78 0.94 -5.73 25.11
CA GLU A 78 2.18 -5.12 24.60
C GLU A 78 2.97 -6.03 23.65
N GLU A 79 3.08 -7.32 23.97
CA GLU A 79 3.77 -8.30 23.11
C GLU A 79 3.03 -8.51 21.79
N ARG A 80 1.69 -8.52 21.84
CA ARG A 80 0.84 -8.55 20.63
C ARG A 80 1.11 -7.33 19.75
N ARG A 81 1.25 -6.17 20.40
CA ARG A 81 1.57 -4.91 19.71
C ARG A 81 2.92 -4.97 19.03
N ASP A 82 3.97 -5.37 19.75
CA ASP A 82 5.32 -5.47 19.20
C ASP A 82 5.40 -6.49 18.05
N ALA A 83 4.76 -7.65 18.19
CA ALA A 83 4.70 -8.67 17.13
C ALA A 83 3.97 -8.16 15.87
N TRP A 84 2.86 -7.44 16.05
CA TRP A 84 2.12 -6.82 14.95
C TRP A 84 2.95 -5.73 14.26
N ILE A 85 3.60 -4.85 15.02
CA ILE A 85 4.47 -3.80 14.47
C ILE A 85 5.59 -4.41 13.63
N ARG A 86 6.28 -5.45 14.12
CA ARG A 86 7.39 -6.10 13.40
C ARG A 86 6.93 -6.67 12.06
N ARG A 87 5.85 -7.47 12.05
CA ARG A 87 5.31 -8.04 10.81
C ARG A 87 4.84 -6.95 9.84
N ARG A 88 4.28 -5.85 10.37
CA ARG A 88 3.82 -4.73 9.55
C ARG A 88 4.99 -3.93 8.96
N ALA A 89 6.08 -3.79 9.71
CA ALA A 89 7.31 -3.15 9.26
C ALA A 89 7.96 -3.95 8.11
N GLU A 90 8.03 -5.27 8.23
CA GLU A 90 8.51 -6.16 7.16
C GLU A 90 7.67 -6.01 5.88
N TRP A 91 6.34 -5.98 6.02
CA TRP A 91 5.44 -5.79 4.88
C TRP A 91 5.66 -4.44 4.18
N TRP A 92 5.81 -3.35 4.95
CA TRP A 92 6.11 -2.03 4.40
C TRP A 92 7.50 -1.95 3.76
N ALA A 93 8.50 -2.59 4.37
CA ALA A 93 9.86 -2.64 3.83
C ALA A 93 9.89 -3.37 2.48
N HIS A 94 9.23 -4.52 2.35
CA HIS A 94 9.08 -5.22 1.07
C HIS A 94 8.44 -4.33 0.00
N ARG A 95 7.41 -3.57 0.38
CA ARG A 95 6.70 -2.70 -0.54
C ARG A 95 7.51 -1.46 -0.95
N ARG A 96 8.33 -0.90 -0.04
CA ARG A 96 9.24 0.21 -0.32
C ARG A 96 10.41 -0.17 -1.22
N LEU A 97 10.90 -1.40 -1.10
CA LEU A 97 12.01 -1.91 -1.91
C LEU A 97 11.55 -2.51 -3.24
N LYS A 98 10.25 -2.72 -3.42
CA LYS A 98 9.69 -3.09 -4.72
C LYS A 98 9.83 -1.90 -5.67
N ASN A 99 10.04 -2.21 -6.95
CA ASN A 99 10.32 -1.23 -8.00
C ASN A 99 9.37 -0.02 -7.94
N SER A 100 9.97 1.16 -7.90
CA SER A 100 9.29 2.46 -7.94
C SER A 100 9.34 3.05 -9.35
N SER A 101 8.47 4.01 -9.64
CA SER A 101 8.59 4.82 -10.86
C SER A 101 9.94 5.55 -10.95
N GLU A 102 10.51 5.91 -9.80
CA GLU A 102 11.84 6.55 -9.68
C GLU A 102 13.00 5.63 -10.12
N ASP A 103 12.77 4.31 -10.25
CA ASP A 103 13.79 3.40 -10.80
C ASP A 103 13.88 3.47 -12.33
N ILE A 104 12.84 4.01 -12.98
CA ILE A 104 12.71 4.11 -14.45
C ILE A 104 12.83 5.57 -14.89
N TRP A 105 12.28 6.49 -14.11
CA TRP A 105 12.17 7.90 -14.45
C TRP A 105 13.01 8.75 -13.50
N ASP A 106 13.97 9.49 -14.08
CA ASP A 106 14.71 10.50 -13.33
C ASP A 106 13.86 11.77 -13.13
N ILE A 107 14.07 12.43 -11.99
CA ILE A 107 13.44 13.72 -11.70
C ILE A 107 13.98 14.75 -12.70
N ARG A 108 13.07 15.48 -13.35
CA ARG A 108 13.44 16.58 -14.24
C ARG A 108 14.08 17.72 -13.46
N GLU A 109 15.28 18.10 -13.86
CA GLU A 109 15.98 19.27 -13.30
C GLU A 109 15.42 20.59 -13.83
N GLN A 110 14.80 20.57 -15.02
CA GLN A 110 14.26 21.75 -15.68
C GLN A 110 12.81 21.52 -16.14
N PRO A 111 11.97 22.58 -16.16
CA PRO A 111 10.64 22.49 -16.73
C PRO A 111 10.71 22.15 -18.22
N LEU A 112 9.68 21.46 -18.71
CA LEU A 112 9.56 21.17 -20.14
C LEU A 112 9.42 22.48 -20.91
N GLN A 113 10.23 22.66 -21.95
CA GLN A 113 10.05 23.77 -22.88
C GLN A 113 8.76 23.55 -23.67
N SER A 114 7.92 24.58 -23.79
CA SER A 114 6.72 24.59 -24.64
C SER A 114 5.62 23.55 -24.33
N PHE A 115 5.47 23.12 -23.07
CA PHE A 115 4.38 22.22 -22.64
C PHE A 115 3.54 22.81 -21.48
N PRO A 116 2.20 22.71 -21.52
CA PRO A 116 1.39 22.21 -22.63
C PRO A 116 1.48 23.14 -23.84
N GLN A 117 1.38 22.59 -25.05
CA GLN A 117 1.36 23.40 -26.26
C GLN A 117 0.11 24.31 -26.20
N PRO A 118 0.24 25.62 -26.43
CA PRO A 118 -0.92 26.49 -26.48
C PRO A 118 -1.81 26.05 -27.63
N ILE A 119 -3.11 25.90 -27.35
CA ILE A 119 -4.11 25.61 -28.37
C ILE A 119 -4.13 26.81 -29.32
N THR A 120 -3.79 26.60 -30.59
CA THR A 120 -3.82 27.66 -31.61
C THR A 120 -5.25 27.89 -32.09
N ASP A 121 -5.53 29.10 -32.61
CA ASP A 121 -6.85 29.42 -33.18
C ASP A 121 -7.21 28.49 -34.35
N GLU A 122 -6.20 27.97 -35.06
CA GLU A 122 -6.38 26.96 -36.09
C GLU A 122 -6.92 25.65 -35.50
N MET A 123 -6.37 25.16 -34.39
CA MET A 123 -6.84 23.95 -33.70
C MET A 123 -8.26 24.11 -33.14
N MET A 124 -8.63 25.32 -32.70
CA MET A 124 -10.01 25.60 -32.26
C MET A 124 -11.00 25.59 -33.42
N ASN A 125 -10.58 26.07 -34.61
CA ASN A 125 -11.44 26.17 -35.78
C ASN A 125 -11.57 24.85 -36.57
N THR A 126 -10.54 23.99 -36.56
CA THR A 126 -10.56 22.71 -37.29
C THR A 126 -11.05 21.54 -36.44
N GLY A 127 -11.13 21.69 -35.11
CA GLY A 127 -11.60 20.63 -34.19
C GLY A 127 -10.67 19.41 -34.12
N THR A 128 -9.47 19.51 -34.67
CA THR A 128 -8.45 18.45 -34.69
C THR A 128 -7.35 18.80 -33.71
N VAL A 129 -7.24 18.02 -32.65
CA VAL A 129 -6.15 18.06 -31.68
C VAL A 129 -5.29 16.82 -31.95
N ASP A 130 -4.09 17.02 -32.48
CA ASP A 130 -3.08 15.97 -32.58
C ASP A 130 -2.37 15.74 -31.23
#